data_AF-A0A1B4V1W3-F1
#
_entry.id   AF-A0A1B4V1W3-F1
#
_cell.length_a   1.000
_cell.length_b   1.000
_cell.length_c   1.000
_cell.angle_alpha   90.00
_cell.angle_beta   90.00
_cell.angle_gamma   90.00
#
_symmetry.space_group_name_H-M   'P 1'
#
loop_
_entity.id
_entity.type
_entity.pdbx_description
1 polymer ?
#
loop_
_entity_poly.entity_id
_entity_poly.type
_entity_poly.pdbx_seq_one_letter_code
_entity_poly.pdbx_strand_id
1 'polypeptide(L)'
;MSADLLDAVNAALAGKWDRAHAIVQRDEDDPFACWLHAVLHKIEGDAGNSRYWYARTGHSYGEFADAQQELAAIKRELESGRRDER
;
A
#
# COMPACT_ATOMS: atom_id res chain seq x y z
N MET A 1 6.75 -1.84 12.42
CA MET A 1 6.19 -2.53 11.25
C MET A 1 4.75 -2.11 10.98
N SER A 2 3.72 -2.57 11.71
CA SER A 2 2.32 -2.18 11.41
C SER A 2 1.98 -0.69 11.61
N ALA A 3 2.60 -0.01 12.59
CA ALA A 3 2.40 1.42 12.82
C ALA A 3 2.96 2.29 11.68
N ASP A 4 4.14 1.92 11.16
CA ASP A 4 4.79 2.63 10.05
C ASP A 4 3.96 2.50 8.77
N LEU A 5 3.41 1.31 8.50
CA LEU A 5 2.55 1.08 7.33
C LEU A 5 1.22 1.84 7.41
N LEU A 6 0.66 2.03 8.61
CA LEU A 6 -0.49 2.92 8.79
C LEU A 6 -0.14 4.38 8.51
N ASP A 7 1.06 4.82 8.88
CA ASP A 7 1.53 6.16 8.51
C ASP A 7 1.74 6.28 7.00
N ALA A 8 2.23 5.23 6.33
CA ALA A 8 2.41 5.20 4.89
C ALA A 8 1.07 5.30 4.15
N VAL A 9 0.06 4.52 4.54
CA VAL A 9 -1.27 4.58 3.90
C VAL A 9 -1.96 5.92 4.15
N ASN A 10 -1.83 6.49 5.36
CA ASN A 10 -2.35 7.82 5.67
C ASN A 10 -1.63 8.92 4.86
N ALA A 11 -0.32 8.78 4.66
CA ALA A 11 0.44 9.69 3.80
C ALA A 11 -0.01 9.60 2.34
N ALA A 12 -0.20 8.39 1.82
CA ALA A 12 -0.69 8.15 0.46
C ALA A 12 -2.09 8.78 0.23
N LEU A 13 -3.02 8.55 1.16
CA LEU A 13 -4.37 9.15 1.14
C LEU A 13 -4.34 10.69 1.21
N ALA A 14 -3.33 11.26 1.87
CA ALA A 14 -3.14 12.71 1.96
C ALA A 14 -2.37 13.31 0.77
N GLY A 15 -2.06 12.53 -0.27
CA GLY A 15 -1.29 12.98 -1.42
C GLY A 15 0.22 13.12 -1.17
N LYS A 16 0.73 12.61 -0.04
CA LYS A 16 2.14 12.69 0.36
C LYS A 16 2.90 11.42 -0.09
N TRP A 17 2.92 11.17 -1.39
CA TRP A 17 3.40 9.91 -1.97
C TRP A 17 4.89 9.64 -1.70
N ASP A 18 5.74 10.67 -1.77
CA ASP A 18 7.18 10.53 -1.42
C ASP A 18 7.39 10.01 0.00
N ARG A 19 6.57 10.49 0.96
CA ARG A 19 6.63 10.02 2.34
C ARG A 19 6.17 8.57 2.45
N ALA A 20 5.13 8.19 1.72
CA ALA A 20 4.63 6.82 1.71
C ALA A 20 5.71 5.87 1.13
N HIS A 21 6.33 6.23 0.01
CA HIS A 21 7.47 5.51 -0.59
C HIS A 21 8.61 5.31 0.40
N ALA A 22 9.06 6.40 1.05
CA ALA A 22 10.17 6.34 2.01
C ALA A 22 9.90 5.42 3.22
N ILE A 23 8.63 5.12 3.51
CA ILE A 23 8.25 4.18 4.57
C ILE A 23 8.22 2.75 4.02
N VAL A 24 7.53 2.50 2.91
CA VAL A 24 7.37 1.13 2.36
C VAL A 24 8.68 0.55 1.83
N GLN A 25 9.61 1.40 1.37
CA GLN A 25 10.95 0.97 0.94
C GLN A 25 11.82 0.40 2.07
N ARG A 26 11.42 0.59 3.34
CA ARG A 26 12.18 0.06 4.48
C ARG A 26 11.97 -1.42 4.70
N ASP A 27 10.87 -1.97 4.18
CA ASP A 27 10.49 -3.36 4.34
C ASP A 27 9.73 -3.85 3.11
N GLU A 28 10.47 -4.07 2.02
CA GLU A 28 9.91 -4.51 0.74
C GLU A 28 9.63 -6.02 0.68
N ASP A 29 9.74 -6.72 1.80
CA ASP A 29 9.33 -8.13 1.94
C ASP A 29 7.97 -8.26 2.64
N ASP A 30 7.49 -7.21 3.32
CA ASP A 30 6.16 -7.16 3.90
C ASP A 30 5.07 -7.09 2.80
N PRO A 31 4.04 -7.96 2.83
CA PRO A 31 2.99 -7.97 1.83
C PRO A 31 2.19 -6.66 1.73
N PHE A 32 1.94 -5.98 2.85
CA PHE A 32 1.24 -4.68 2.86
C PHE A 32 2.14 -3.57 2.32
N ALA A 33 3.44 -3.60 2.61
CA ALA A 33 4.40 -2.68 2.02
C ALA A 33 4.43 -2.83 0.49
N CYS A 34 4.54 -4.06 -0.02
CA CYS A 34 4.47 -4.35 -1.46
C CYS A 34 3.16 -3.89 -2.08
N TRP A 35 2.02 -4.13 -1.43
CA TRP A 35 0.71 -3.71 -1.93
C TRP A 35 0.61 -2.19 -1.99
N LEU A 36 1.06 -1.49 -0.96
CA LEU A 36 1.04 -0.04 -0.93
C LEU A 36 1.99 0.56 -1.99
N HIS A 37 3.16 -0.03 -2.21
CA HIS A 37 4.10 0.35 -3.28
C HIS A 37 3.45 0.23 -4.67
N ALA A 38 2.71 -0.85 -4.89
CA ALA A 38 1.96 -1.08 -6.13
C ALA A 38 0.91 0.03 -6.38
N VAL A 39 0.17 0.41 -5.34
CA VAL A 39 -0.85 1.46 -5.41
C VAL A 39 -0.24 2.84 -5.63
N LEU A 40 0.91 3.15 -5.02
CA LEU A 40 1.62 4.41 -5.25
C LEU A 40 1.99 4.58 -6.74
N HIS A 41 2.59 3.55 -7.35
CA HIS A 41 2.90 3.60 -8.78
C HIS A 41 1.66 3.63 -9.68
N LYS A 42 0.54 3.01 -9.26
CA LYS A 42 -0.76 3.13 -9.95
C LYS A 42 -1.25 4.58 -9.96
N ILE A 43 -1.09 5.30 -8.85
CA ILE A 43 -1.46 6.72 -8.73
C ILE A 43 -0.54 7.61 -9.58
N GLU A 44 0.76 7.30 -9.63
CA GLU A 44 1.76 8.02 -10.44
C GLU A 44 1.61 7.78 -11.95
N GLY A 45 0.83 6.78 -12.35
CA GLY A 45 0.64 6.38 -13.76
C GLY A 45 1.73 5.44 -14.28
N ASP A 46 2.61 4.93 -13.43
CA ASP A 46 3.60 3.91 -13.78
C ASP A 46 2.97 2.50 -13.68
N ALA A 47 2.17 2.17 -14.69
CA ALA A 47 1.49 0.87 -14.75
C ALA A 47 2.46 -0.32 -14.82
N GLY A 48 3.67 -0.13 -15.36
CA GLY A 48 4.67 -1.19 -15.48
C GLY A 48 5.22 -1.58 -14.11
N ASN A 49 5.68 -0.59 -13.37
CA ASN A 49 6.24 -0.79 -12.04
C ASN A 49 5.14 -1.18 -11.05
N SER A 50 3.96 -0.57 -11.14
CA SER A 50 2.80 -0.97 -10.34
C SER A 50 2.49 -2.46 -10.48
N ARG A 51 2.44 -3.00 -11.71
CA ARG A 51 2.22 -4.44 -11.96
C ARG A 51 3.34 -5.32 -11.40
N TYR A 52 4.58 -4.87 -11.46
CA TYR A 52 5.70 -5.58 -10.84
C TYR A 52 5.48 -5.78 -9.34
N TRP A 53 5.06 -4.73 -8.64
CA TRP A 53 4.76 -4.80 -7.20
C TRP A 53 3.51 -5.63 -6.90
N TYR A 54 2.44 -5.51 -7.68
CA TYR A 54 1.26 -6.37 -7.54
C TYR A 54 1.60 -7.86 -7.68
N ALA A 55 2.57 -8.23 -8.54
CA ALA A 55 2.98 -9.62 -8.68
C ALA A 55 3.63 -10.22 -7.42
N ARG A 56 4.01 -9.37 -6.45
CA ARG A 56 4.57 -9.77 -5.15
C ARG A 56 3.51 -9.85 -4.05
N THR A 57 2.24 -9.62 -4.38
CA THR A 57 1.12 -9.63 -3.43
C THR A 57 0.05 -10.63 -3.86
N GLY A 58 -1.01 -10.75 -3.05
CA GLY A 58 -2.22 -11.49 -3.42
C GLY A 58 -3.21 -10.68 -4.26
N HIS A 59 -2.91 -9.42 -4.61
CA HIS A 59 -3.84 -8.48 -5.24
C HIS A 59 -3.52 -8.21 -6.71
N SER A 60 -4.53 -7.76 -7.45
CA SER A 60 -4.39 -7.43 -8.87
C SER A 60 -4.55 -5.94 -9.17
N TYR A 61 -3.81 -5.44 -10.16
CA TYR A 61 -3.84 -4.02 -10.58
C TYR A 61 -5.24 -3.42 -10.79
N GLY A 62 -6.18 -4.23 -11.29
CA GLY A 62 -7.57 -3.84 -11.58
C GLY A 62 -8.61 -4.36 -10.60
N GLU A 63 -8.21 -4.87 -9.43
CA GLU A 63 -9.14 -5.44 -8.43
C GLU A 63 -10.07 -4.37 -7.83
N PHE A 64 -9.57 -3.15 -7.66
CA PHE A 64 -10.30 -2.01 -7.15
C PHE A 64 -10.60 -1.00 -8.26
N ALA A 65 -11.78 -0.39 -8.18
CA ALA A 65 -12.26 0.61 -9.15
C ALA A 65 -11.35 1.85 -9.22
N ASP A 66 -10.77 2.26 -8.10
CA ASP A 66 -9.82 3.36 -8.00
C ASP A 66 -8.82 3.14 -6.86
N ALA A 67 -7.71 3.88 -6.91
CA ALA A 67 -6.63 3.75 -5.92
C ALA A 67 -7.05 4.21 -4.51
N GLN A 68 -8.03 5.11 -4.38
CA GLN A 68 -8.45 5.62 -3.08
C GLN A 68 -9.26 4.58 -2.30
N GLN A 69 -10.13 3.83 -2.97
CA GLN A 69 -10.81 2.67 -2.40
C GLN A 69 -9.82 1.60 -1.97
N GLU A 70 -8.78 1.37 -2.77
CA GLU A 70 -7.74 0.39 -2.49
C GLU A 70 -6.90 0.78 -1.26
N LEU A 71 -6.45 2.03 -1.17
CA LEU A 71 -5.77 2.56 0.02
C LEU A 71 -6.65 2.45 1.28
N ALA A 72 -7.95 2.69 1.16
CA ALA A 72 -8.89 2.53 2.28
C ALA A 72 -9.02 1.06 2.70
N ALA A 73 -8.97 0.10 1.77
CA ALA A 73 -8.97 -1.33 2.07
C ALA A 73 -7.69 -1.73 2.83
N ILE A 74 -6.52 -1.34 2.34
CA ILE A 74 -5.22 -1.54 3.01
C ILE A 74 -5.27 -1.06 4.46
N LYS A 75 -5.76 0.17 4.66
CA LYS A 75 -5.86 0.76 6.00
C LYS A 75 -6.77 -0.07 6.92
N ARG A 76 -7.93 -0.52 6.43
CA ARG A 76 -8.87 -1.33 7.22
C ARG A 76 -8.27 -2.67 7.61
N GLU A 77 -7.53 -3.31 6.72
CA GLU A 77 -6.87 -4.59 6.99
C GLU A 77 -5.75 -4.43 8.02
N LEU A 78 -4.90 -3.41 7.88
CA LEU A 78 -3.88 -3.06 8.88
C LEU A 78 -4.49 -2.77 10.26
N GLU A 79 -5.62 -2.06 10.33
CA GLU A 79 -6.35 -1.80 11.57
C GLU A 79 -7.04 -3.03 12.17
N SER A 80 -7.35 -4.03 11.34
CA SER A 80 -7.95 -5.29 11.77
C SER A 80 -6.89 -6.25 12.31
N GLY A 81 -5.77 -6.42 11.60
CA GLY A 81 -4.66 -7.28 12.05
C GLY A 81 -4.04 -6.84 13.38
N ARG A 82 -4.04 -5.53 13.67
CA ARG A 82 -3.59 -4.99 14.97
C ARG A 82 -4.47 -5.40 16.16
N ARG A 83 -5.70 -5.88 15.93
CA ARG A 83 -6.58 -6.35 17.02
C ARG A 83 -6.28 -7.80 17.40
N ASP A 84 -5.68 -8.57 16.51
CA ASP A 84 -5.39 -9.99 16.70
C ASP A 84 -4.05 -10.24 17.41
N GLU A 85 -3.19 -9.21 17.51
CA GLU A 85 -1.93 -9.25 18.28
C GLU A 85 -2.11 -8.94 19.80
N ARG A 86 -3.35 -8.99 20.34
CA ARG A 86 -3.65 -8.70 21.75
C ARG A 86 -4.03 -9.92 22.59
#